data_AF-A0A3B9XJI3-F1
#
_entry.id   AF-A0A3B9XJI3-F1
#
_cell.length_a   1.000
_cell.length_b   1.000
_cell.length_c   1.000
_cell.angle_alpha   90.00
_cell.angle_beta   90.00
_cell.angle_gamma   90.00
#
_symmetry.space_group_name_H-M   'P 1'
#
loop_
_entity.id
_entity.type
_entity.pdbx_description
1 polymer ?
#
loop_
_entity_poly.entity_id
_entity_poly.type
_entity_poly.pdbx_seq_one_letter_code
_entity_poly.pdbx_strand_id
1 'polypeptide(L)'
;MQRIQHRINTLEALKDLPLHLGAEIDLRSQNGEIILHHDPFSEGDLFKDFLKLWAEGSRRAPLILNTKEDGLEPFAEKLLQQFGVSEYFFLDTALPTLVRKTKGLKKQPYAVRFSEYEPLEFVNF
;
A
#
# COMPACT_ATOMS: atom_id res chain seq x y z
N MET A 1 7.78 11.84 -15.09
CA MET A 1 7.85 10.39 -14.80
C MET A 1 8.09 10.22 -13.30
N GLN A 2 7.21 9.52 -12.59
CA GLN A 2 7.42 9.16 -11.19
C GLN A 2 8.22 7.85 -11.13
N ARG A 3 9.07 7.68 -10.12
CA ARG A 3 9.87 6.48 -9.90
C ARG A 3 9.54 5.92 -8.53
N ILE A 4 9.31 4.62 -8.47
CA ILE A 4 8.92 3.91 -7.26
C ILE A 4 10.00 2.87 -6.95
N GLN A 5 10.53 2.89 -5.73
CA GLN A 5 11.44 1.86 -5.27
C GLN A 5 10.63 0.68 -4.73
N HIS A 6 10.88 -0.50 -5.28
CA HIS A 6 10.15 -1.72 -4.94
C HIS A 6 10.61 -2.28 -3.59
N ARG A 7 9.66 -2.75 -2.76
CA ARG A 7 9.86 -3.43 -1.47
C ARG A 7 10.70 -2.67 -0.45
N ILE A 8 10.29 -1.46 -0.09
CA ILE A 8 10.85 -0.72 1.05
C ILE A 8 10.16 -1.17 2.35
N ASN A 9 10.43 -2.40 2.77
CA ASN A 9 9.74 -3.03 3.90
C ASN A 9 10.42 -2.80 5.26
N THR A 10 11.43 -1.93 5.35
CA THR A 10 12.09 -1.62 6.63
C THR A 10 12.26 -0.12 6.84
N LEU A 11 12.34 0.30 8.11
CA LEU A 11 12.60 1.68 8.49
C LEU A 11 14.00 2.11 8.03
N GLU A 12 14.98 1.21 8.04
CA GLU A 12 16.33 1.45 7.52
C GLU A 12 16.28 1.77 6.03
N ALA A 13 15.60 0.94 5.24
CA ALA A 13 15.48 1.17 3.79
C ALA A 13 14.73 2.48 3.48
N LEU A 14 13.74 2.86 4.30
CA LEU A 14 13.04 4.14 4.16
C LEU A 14 13.95 5.34 4.47
N LYS A 15 14.82 5.25 5.48
CA LYS A 15 15.77 6.32 5.81
C LYS A 15 16.74 6.59 4.67
N ASP A 16 17.14 5.53 3.96
CA ASP A 16 18.04 5.62 2.81
C ASP A 16 17.32 5.98 1.50
N LEU A 17 15.99 5.95 1.47
CA LEU A 17 15.19 6.23 0.28
C LEU A 17 15.25 7.73 -0.08
N PRO A 18 15.76 8.10 -1.28
CA PRO A 18 15.75 9.48 -1.73
C PRO A 18 14.33 10.07 -1.75
N LEU A 19 14.16 11.29 -1.20
CA LEU A 19 12.85 11.93 -1.02
C LEU A 19 12.04 12.11 -2.32
N HIS A 20 12.69 12.12 -3.48
CA HIS A 20 12.02 12.27 -4.78
C HIS A 20 11.41 10.96 -5.32
N LEU A 21 11.68 9.82 -4.68
CA LEU A 21 11.11 8.51 -5.05
C LEU A 21 9.85 8.22 -4.24
N GLY A 22 8.98 7.41 -4.83
CA GLY A 22 7.93 6.70 -4.10
C GLY A 22 8.44 5.35 -3.62
N ALA A 23 7.59 4.61 -2.91
CA ALA A 23 7.89 3.27 -2.43
C ALA A 23 6.73 2.34 -2.71
N GLU A 24 7.03 1.07 -2.94
CA GLU A 24 6.08 -0.02 -2.79
C GLU A 24 6.44 -0.80 -1.52
N ILE A 25 5.42 -1.14 -0.73
CA ILE A 25 5.55 -1.83 0.54
C ILE A 25 4.54 -2.98 0.63
N ASP A 26 4.95 -4.05 1.30
CA ASP A 26 4.16 -5.25 1.52
C ASP A 26 3.55 -5.24 2.92
N LEU A 27 2.21 -5.28 3.02
CA LEU A 27 1.49 -5.24 4.30
C LEU A 27 1.04 -6.65 4.72
N ARG A 28 1.28 -6.97 5.99
CA ARG A 28 0.79 -8.19 6.66
C ARG A 28 0.23 -7.88 8.05
N SER A 29 -0.66 -8.74 8.54
CA SER A 29 -1.06 -8.70 9.95
C SER A 29 -0.09 -9.50 10.83
N GLN A 30 0.21 -8.96 12.01
CA GLN A 30 0.90 -9.68 13.06
C GLN A 30 0.43 -9.17 14.42
N ASN A 31 -0.07 -10.07 15.28
CA ASN A 31 -0.49 -9.76 16.65
C ASN A 31 -1.46 -8.56 16.77
N GLY A 32 -2.37 -8.40 15.81
CA GLY A 32 -3.35 -7.31 15.80
C GLY A 32 -2.84 -5.97 15.25
N GLU A 33 -1.59 -5.92 14.77
CA GLU A 33 -0.96 -4.77 14.13
C GLU A 33 -0.69 -5.07 12.65
N ILE A 34 -0.34 -4.02 11.88
CA ILE A 34 0.16 -4.16 10.51
C ILE A 34 1.68 -4.04 10.54
N ILE A 35 2.36 -5.03 9.97
CA ILE A 35 3.81 -5.05 9.78
C ILE A 35 4.16 -5.00 8.29
N LEU A 36 5.41 -4.64 8.00
CA LEU A 36 5.98 -4.62 6.67
C LEU A 36 6.78 -5.90 6.41
N HIS A 37 6.19 -6.81 5.63
CA HIS A 37 6.90 -8.03 5.22
C HIS A 37 6.24 -8.68 4.01
N HIS A 38 7.06 -9.23 3.11
CA HIS A 38 6.55 -9.96 1.94
C HIS A 38 6.10 -11.38 2.31
N ASP A 39 6.95 -12.14 3.00
CA ASP A 39 6.73 -13.56 3.29
C ASP A 39 5.87 -13.78 4.55
N PRO A 40 5.06 -14.84 4.60
CA PRO A 40 4.20 -15.14 5.74
C PRO A 40 5.03 -15.54 6.98
N PHE A 41 4.43 -15.39 8.17
CA PHE A 41 4.99 -15.83 9.46
C PHE A 41 6.36 -15.23 9.81
N SER A 42 6.69 -14.09 9.21
CA SER A 42 7.94 -13.37 9.46
C SER A 42 7.64 -12.11 10.27
N GLU A 43 8.61 -11.69 11.08
CA GLU A 43 8.55 -10.41 11.78
C GLU A 43 8.93 -9.27 10.82
N GLY A 44 8.47 -8.07 11.12
CA GLY A 44 8.74 -6.89 10.30
C GLY A 44 8.47 -5.61 11.06
N ASP A 45 8.92 -4.50 10.49
CA ASP A 45 8.70 -3.18 11.08
C ASP A 45 7.22 -2.82 11.09
N LEU A 46 6.80 -2.08 12.11
CA LEU A 46 5.40 -1.66 12.25
C LEU A 46 5.07 -0.60 11.19
N PHE A 47 3.96 -0.79 10.48
CA PHE A 47 3.51 0.13 9.45
C PHE A 47 3.26 1.55 9.99
N LYS A 48 2.78 1.69 11.23
CA LYS A 48 2.60 2.99 11.88
C LYS A 48 3.91 3.77 12.05
N ASP A 49 5.01 3.08 12.36
CA ASP A 49 6.32 3.71 12.52
C ASP A 49 6.89 4.09 11.15
N PHE A 50 6.66 3.27 10.13
CA PHE A 50 6.97 3.60 8.75
C PHE A 50 6.23 4.87 8.29
N LEU A 51 4.92 4.95 8.51
CA LEU A 51 4.12 6.11 8.10
C LEU A 51 4.54 7.39 8.81
N LYS A 52 4.93 7.29 10.10
CA LYS A 52 5.47 8.42 10.85
C LYS A 52 6.72 8.99 10.15
N LEU A 53 7.69 8.14 9.81
CA LEU A 53 8.89 8.57 9.07
C LEU A 53 8.59 9.01 7.63
N TRP A 54 7.62 8.35 6.98
CA TRP A 54 7.20 8.70 5.62
C TRP A 54 6.69 10.14 5.56
N ALA A 55 5.85 10.52 6.53
CA ALA A 55 5.20 11.83 6.63
C ALA A 55 6.16 12.98 6.98
N GLU A 56 7.33 12.70 7.58
CA GLU A 56 8.36 13.71 7.83
C GLU A 56 9.01 14.23 6.52
N GLY A 57 8.94 13.46 5.43
CA GLY A 57 9.50 13.83 4.13
C GLY A 57 8.68 14.89 3.41
N SER A 58 9.33 15.97 2.96
CA SER A 58 8.70 17.02 2.16
C SER A 58 8.46 16.55 0.72
N ARG A 59 7.29 15.94 0.50
CA ARG A 59 6.73 15.53 -0.81
C ARG A 59 7.50 14.38 -1.49
N ARG A 60 6.93 13.19 -1.38
CA ARG A 60 7.40 11.96 -2.05
C ARG A 60 6.54 11.66 -3.27
N ALA A 61 7.02 10.77 -4.16
CA ALA A 61 6.11 10.13 -5.12
C ALA A 61 5.16 9.17 -4.36
N PRO A 62 4.10 8.63 -5.00
CA PRO A 62 3.08 7.87 -4.30
C PRO A 62 3.61 6.65 -3.55
N LEU A 63 2.92 6.31 -2.46
CA LEU A 63 3.11 5.05 -1.75
C LEU A 63 2.20 3.98 -2.35
N ILE A 64 2.78 2.87 -2.80
CA ILE A 64 2.05 1.70 -3.28
C ILE A 64 1.92 0.72 -2.12
N LEU A 65 0.69 0.33 -1.80
CA LEU A 65 0.37 -0.56 -0.69
C LEU A 65 -0.02 -1.93 -1.25
N ASN A 66 0.80 -2.94 -0.99
CA ASN A 66 0.57 -4.30 -1.45
C ASN A 66 0.12 -5.16 -0.27
N THR A 67 -1.18 -5.35 -0.11
CA THR A 67 -1.74 -6.17 0.96
C THR A 67 -1.54 -7.65 0.64
N LYS A 68 -0.70 -8.35 1.42
CA LYS A 68 -0.46 -9.79 1.24
C LYS A 68 -1.55 -10.68 1.83
N GLU A 69 -2.52 -10.05 2.50
CA GLU A 69 -3.67 -10.65 3.13
C GLU A 69 -4.90 -9.79 2.81
N ASP A 70 -6.02 -10.43 2.48
CA ASP A 70 -7.27 -9.73 2.16
C ASP A 70 -7.88 -9.08 3.41
N GLY A 71 -8.39 -7.85 3.29
CA GLY A 71 -9.08 -7.15 4.36
C GLY A 71 -8.19 -6.27 5.25
N LEU A 72 -6.91 -6.09 4.94
CA LEU A 72 -6.02 -5.15 5.62
C LEU A 72 -6.29 -3.68 5.25
N GLU A 73 -6.92 -3.42 4.11
CA GLU A 73 -7.11 -2.10 3.52
C GLU A 73 -7.82 -1.12 4.46
N PRO A 74 -8.96 -1.46 5.14
CA PRO A 74 -9.60 -0.53 6.07
C PRO A 74 -8.70 -0.10 7.24
N PHE A 75 -7.84 -1.01 7.72
CA PHE A 75 -6.91 -0.73 8.81
C PHE A 75 -5.75 0.14 8.32
N ALA A 76 -5.22 -0.15 7.14
CA ALA A 76 -4.20 0.66 6.50
C ALA A 76 -4.70 2.08 6.19
N GLU A 77 -5.90 2.21 5.63
CA GLU A 77 -6.58 3.49 5.37
C GLU A 77 -6.69 4.36 6.63
N LYS A 78 -7.07 3.76 7.76
CA LYS A 78 -7.17 4.47 9.05
C LYS A 78 -5.80 5.01 9.49
N LEU A 79 -4.75 4.23 9.34
CA LEU A 79 -3.38 4.66 9.68
C LEU A 79 -2.88 5.74 8.70
N LEU A 80 -3.10 5.58 7.40
CA LEU A 80 -2.75 6.59 6.40
C LEU A 80 -3.42 7.93 6.69
N GLN A 81 -4.71 7.91 7.05
CA GLN A 81 -5.46 9.10 7.46
C GLN A 81 -4.87 9.71 8.74
N GLN A 82 -4.56 8.89 9.74
CA GLN A 82 -3.97 9.34 11.01
C GLN A 82 -2.63 10.05 10.81
N PHE A 83 -1.80 9.58 9.89
CA PHE A 83 -0.49 10.17 9.58
C PHE A 83 -0.53 11.20 8.43
N GLY A 84 -1.70 11.51 7.88
CA GLY A 84 -1.84 12.51 6.82
C GLY A 84 -1.26 12.11 5.46
N VAL A 85 -1.12 10.82 5.18
CA VAL A 85 -0.59 10.31 3.91
C VAL A 85 -1.73 10.20 2.89
N SER A 86 -1.76 11.11 1.91
CA SER A 86 -2.85 11.19 0.91
C SER A 86 -2.50 10.66 -0.48
N GLU A 87 -1.21 10.60 -0.82
CA GLU A 87 -0.73 10.15 -2.13
C GLU A 87 -0.36 8.66 -2.07
N TYR A 88 -1.37 7.79 -2.17
CA TYR A 88 -1.20 6.34 -2.17
C TYR A 88 -2.22 5.64 -3.05
N PHE A 89 -1.93 4.38 -3.37
CA PHE A 89 -2.93 3.43 -3.88
C PHE A 89 -2.57 2.00 -3.48
N PHE A 90 -3.58 1.14 -3.38
CA PHE A 90 -3.44 -0.29 -3.18
C PHE A 90 -3.18 -1.00 -4.51
N LEU A 91 -2.28 -1.97 -4.49
CA LEU A 91 -1.92 -2.83 -5.61
C LEU A 91 -2.30 -4.28 -5.26
N ASP A 92 -2.66 -5.07 -6.27
CA ASP A 92 -2.94 -6.51 -6.17
C ASP A 92 -4.03 -6.88 -5.13
N THR A 93 -5.00 -5.97 -4.93
CA THR A 93 -6.15 -6.20 -4.05
C THR A 93 -7.03 -7.33 -4.58
N ALA A 94 -7.44 -8.24 -3.69
CA ALA A 94 -8.35 -9.32 -4.03
C ALA A 94 -9.68 -8.78 -4.58
N LEU A 95 -10.19 -9.40 -5.65
CA LEU A 95 -11.43 -8.97 -6.34
C LEU A 95 -12.62 -8.72 -5.40
N PRO A 96 -12.92 -9.57 -4.39
CA PRO A 96 -14.04 -9.32 -3.47
C PRO A 96 -13.90 -7.98 -2.70
N THR A 97 -12.70 -7.69 -2.18
CA THR A 97 -12.42 -6.44 -1.47
C THR A 97 -12.39 -5.26 -2.43
N LEU A 98 -11.79 -5.43 -3.61
CA LEU A 98 -11.80 -4.41 -4.65
C LEU A 98 -13.24 -3.99 -4.95
N VAL A 99 -14.11 -4.92 -5.39
CA VAL A 99 -15.53 -4.63 -5.71
C VAL A 99 -16.23 -3.94 -4.55
N ARG A 100 -16.08 -4.46 -3.32
CA ARG A 100 -16.72 -3.88 -2.13
C ARG A 100 -16.27 -2.44 -1.87
N LYS A 101 -15.00 -2.14 -2.11
CA LYS A 101 -14.39 -0.84 -1.85
C LYS A 101 -14.59 0.16 -2.98
N THR A 102 -14.80 -0.29 -4.20
CA THR A 102 -14.78 0.58 -5.40
C THR A 102 -16.16 0.84 -5.99
N LYS A 103 -17.10 -0.10 -5.84
CA LYS A 103 -18.42 -0.02 -6.48
C LYS A 103 -19.15 1.29 -6.13
N GLY A 104 -19.50 2.06 -7.17
CA GLY A 104 -20.21 3.33 -7.04
C GLY A 104 -19.37 4.52 -6.55
N LEU A 105 -18.04 4.38 -6.39
CA LEU A 105 -17.15 5.46 -5.98
C LEU A 105 -16.48 6.16 -7.16
N LYS A 106 -16.33 7.49 -7.07
CA LYS A 106 -15.71 8.34 -8.09
C LYS A 106 -14.17 8.38 -8.04
N LYS A 107 -13.56 8.10 -6.89
CA LYS A 107 -12.11 8.07 -6.72
C LYS A 107 -11.75 6.81 -5.97
N GLN A 108 -10.82 6.04 -6.52
CA GLN A 108 -10.42 4.76 -5.98
C GLN A 108 -8.90 4.75 -5.87
N PRO A 109 -8.33 4.69 -4.65
CA PRO A 109 -6.90 4.50 -4.48
C PRO A 109 -6.56 3.01 -4.71
N TYR A 110 -6.98 2.45 -5.84
CA TYR A 110 -6.79 1.05 -6.19
C TYR A 110 -6.27 0.94 -7.61
N ALA A 111 -5.20 0.19 -7.80
CA ALA A 111 -4.68 -0.21 -9.09
C ALA A 111 -5.09 -1.66 -9.38
N VAL A 112 -5.26 -1.95 -10.67
CA VAL A 112 -5.61 -3.28 -11.17
C VAL A 112 -4.56 -3.69 -12.19
N ARG A 113 -4.27 -4.99 -12.25
CA ARG A 113 -3.42 -5.55 -13.30
C ARG A 113 -4.25 -5.70 -14.57
N PHE A 114 -3.61 -5.46 -15.71
CA PHE A 114 -4.21 -5.69 -17.01
C PHE A 114 -3.30 -6.60 -17.82
N SER A 115 -3.84 -7.73 -18.25
CA SER A 115 -3.16 -8.68 -19.12
C SER A 115 -4.20 -9.52 -19.89
N GLU A 116 -3.74 -10.39 -20.79
CA GLU A 116 -4.60 -11.39 -21.43
C GLU A 116 -5.30 -12.32 -20.42
N TYR A 117 -4.75 -12.45 -19.21
CA TYR A 117 -5.29 -13.26 -18.10
C TYR A 117 -6.08 -12.43 -17.09
N GLU A 118 -5.95 -11.11 -17.12
CA GLU A 118 -6.58 -10.15 -16.20
C GLU A 118 -7.27 -9.05 -17.03
N PRO A 119 -8.38 -9.39 -17.71
CA PRO A 119 -9.04 -8.49 -18.64
C PRO A 119 -9.82 -7.38 -17.90
N LEU A 120 -10.02 -6.22 -18.54
CA LEU A 120 -10.66 -5.05 -17.92
C LEU A 120 -12.11 -5.31 -17.48
N GLU A 121 -12.75 -6.29 -18.11
CA GLU A 121 -14.09 -6.78 -17.80
C GLU A 121 -14.22 -7.25 -16.34
N PHE A 122 -13.12 -7.67 -15.69
CA PHE A 122 -13.12 -8.03 -14.26
C PHE A 122 -13.44 -6.85 -13.36
N VAL A 123 -13.23 -5.62 -13.85
CA VAL A 123 -13.35 -4.39 -13.06
C VAL A 123 -14.27 -3.34 -13.68
N ASN A 124 -15.12 -3.76 -14.62
CA ASN A 124 -16.14 -2.93 -15.26
C ASN A 124 -17.47 -2.99 -14.49
N PHE A 125 -17.50 -2.40 -13.29
CA PHE A 125 -18.65 -2.42 -12.36
C PHE A 125 -19.21 -1.04 -12.03
#